data_AF-A0A1E3BDE2-F1
#
_entry.id   AF-A0A1E3BDE2-F1
#
_cell.length_a   1.000
_cell.length_b   1.000
_cell.length_c   1.000
_cell.angle_alpha   90.00
_cell.angle_beta   90.00
_cell.angle_gamma   90.00
#
_symmetry.space_group_name_H-M   'P 1'
#
loop_
_entity.id
_entity.type
_entity.pdbx_description
1 polymer ?
#
loop_
_entity_poly.entity_id
_entity_poly.type
_entity_poly.pdbx_seq_one_letter_code
_entity_poly.pdbx_strand_id
1 'polypeptide(L)'
;MQDSEDQPFTGDGRAFLLWASPGNRESFRDAVLQGNFSEVLGAANNKVSFITERWCTSRKSFETFEPALHDLWYIYYQVGRNVCTRTPNKIDSRLPYCGPGA
;
A
#
# COMPACT_ATOMS: atom_id res chain seq x y z
N MET A 1 -32.74 5.47 -16.55
CA MET A 1 -32.05 4.84 -15.40
C MET A 1 -31.79 3.41 -15.81
N GLN A 2 -30.56 3.11 -16.20
CA GLN A 2 -30.11 1.74 -16.44
C GLN A 2 -29.26 1.38 -15.22
N ASP A 3 -29.79 0.46 -14.42
CA ASP A 3 -29.14 -0.11 -13.26
C ASP A 3 -27.82 -0.74 -13.71
N SER A 4 -26.73 -0.19 -13.17
CA SER A 4 -25.39 -0.71 -13.37
C SER A 4 -25.33 -2.05 -12.66
N GLU A 5 -25.17 -3.11 -13.44
CA GLU A 5 -24.99 -4.47 -12.96
C GLU A 5 -23.73 -4.51 -12.08
N ASP A 6 -23.95 -4.66 -10.78
CA ASP A 6 -22.96 -5.02 -9.76
C ASP A 6 -22.40 -6.41 -10.12
N GLN A 7 -21.44 -6.43 -11.04
CA GLN A 7 -20.80 -7.66 -11.47
C GLN A 7 -19.94 -8.18 -10.32
N PRO A 8 -20.17 -9.40 -9.80
CA PRO A 8 -19.40 -9.91 -8.69
C PRO A 8 -17.93 -10.00 -9.11
N PHE A 9 -17.08 -9.33 -8.35
CA PHE A 9 -15.64 -9.30 -8.56
C PHE A 9 -15.11 -10.72 -8.37
N THR A 10 -15.13 -11.50 -9.45
CA THR A 10 -14.77 -12.91 -9.42
C THR A 10 -13.29 -12.96 -9.12
N GLY A 11 -13.01 -13.27 -7.87
CA GLY A 11 -11.71 -13.14 -7.29
C GLY A 11 -10.76 -14.21 -7.77
N ASP A 12 -10.26 -14.06 -8.99
CA ASP A 12 -9.13 -14.84 -9.45
C ASP A 12 -7.91 -14.49 -8.57
N GLY A 13 -7.12 -15.50 -8.23
CA GLY A 13 -5.88 -15.29 -7.48
C GLY A 13 -4.79 -14.60 -8.29
N ARG A 14 -5.01 -14.31 -9.58
CA ARG A 14 -4.02 -13.65 -10.44
C ARG A 14 -4.02 -12.14 -10.25
N ALA A 15 -5.18 -11.53 -10.05
CA ALA A 15 -5.27 -10.12 -9.66
C ALA A 15 -4.49 -9.86 -8.38
N PHE A 16 -4.55 -10.80 -7.42
CA PHE A 16 -3.78 -10.76 -6.18
C PHE A 16 -2.25 -10.81 -6.42
N LEU A 17 -1.77 -11.68 -7.30
CA LEU A 17 -0.34 -11.82 -7.59
C LEU A 17 0.21 -10.66 -8.44
N LEU A 18 -0.57 -10.14 -9.39
CA LEU A 18 -0.21 -8.95 -10.16
C LEU A 18 -0.11 -7.72 -9.25
N TRP A 19 -0.99 -7.65 -8.25
CA TRP A 19 -1.03 -6.57 -7.27
C TRP A 19 0.17 -6.59 -6.32
N ALA A 20 0.72 -7.77 -6.03
CA ALA A 20 1.93 -7.99 -5.24
C ALA A 20 3.22 -8.08 -6.09
N SER A 21 3.17 -7.65 -7.37
CA SER A 21 4.28 -7.82 -8.29
C SER A 21 5.47 -6.90 -7.95
N PRO A 22 6.71 -7.32 -8.25
CA PRO A 22 7.91 -6.50 -8.06
C PRO A 22 7.86 -5.15 -8.80
N GLY A 23 7.20 -5.08 -9.96
CA GLY A 23 7.06 -3.83 -10.74
C GLY A 23 6.24 -2.76 -10.01
N ASN A 24 5.28 -3.16 -9.17
CA ASN A 24 4.55 -2.20 -8.33
C ASN A 24 5.48 -1.57 -7.28
N ARG A 25 6.42 -2.34 -6.72
CA ARG A 25 7.36 -1.84 -5.72
C ARG A 25 8.30 -0.77 -6.26
N GLU A 26 8.79 -0.96 -7.49
CA GLU A 26 9.63 0.04 -8.17
C GLU A 26 8.85 1.32 -8.43
N SER A 27 7.63 1.21 -8.96
CA SER A 27 6.75 2.37 -9.16
C SER A 27 6.47 3.13 -7.86
N PHE A 28 6.20 2.44 -6.74
CA PHE A 28 6.03 3.08 -5.44
C PHE A 28 7.30 3.78 -4.96
N ARG A 29 8.45 3.15 -5.13
CA ARG A 29 9.73 3.75 -4.75
C ARG A 29 9.97 5.05 -5.51
N ASP A 30 9.71 5.07 -6.81
CA ASP A 30 9.89 6.27 -7.64
C ASP A 30 8.90 7.37 -7.26
N ALA A 31 7.64 7.03 -7.02
CA ALA A 31 6.63 7.98 -6.55
C ALA A 31 7.00 8.59 -5.18
N VAL A 32 7.55 7.79 -4.27
CA VAL A 32 8.03 8.26 -2.97
C VAL A 32 9.24 9.19 -3.12
N LEU A 33 10.20 8.87 -3.99
CA LEU A 33 11.38 9.72 -4.26
C LEU A 33 10.98 11.06 -4.89
N GLN A 34 9.95 11.07 -5.74
CA GLN A 34 9.39 12.30 -6.31
C GLN A 34 8.59 13.12 -5.27
N GLY A 35 8.17 12.49 -4.17
CA GLY A 35 7.35 13.10 -3.12
C GLY A 35 5.86 13.08 -3.43
N ASN A 36 5.42 12.20 -4.32
CA ASN A 36 4.01 11.98 -4.64
C ASN A 36 3.33 11.15 -3.54
N PHE A 37 3.44 11.59 -2.28
CA PHE A 37 2.93 10.85 -1.13
C PHE A 37 1.41 10.63 -1.19
N SER A 38 0.67 11.52 -1.85
CA SER A 38 -0.78 11.35 -2.05
C SER A 38 -1.12 10.13 -2.90
N GLU A 39 -0.39 9.89 -3.99
CA GLU A 39 -0.61 8.72 -4.86
C GLU A 39 -0.24 7.43 -4.13
N VAL A 40 0.89 7.46 -3.40
CA VAL A 40 1.37 6.34 -2.59
C VAL A 40 0.38 6.00 -1.49
N LEU A 41 -0.19 7.01 -0.80
CA LEU A 41 -1.21 6.81 0.23
C LEU A 41 -2.51 6.28 -0.37
N GLY A 42 -2.93 6.78 -1.53
CA GLY A 42 -4.10 6.28 -2.26
C GLY A 42 -3.96 4.79 -2.60
N ALA A 43 -2.78 4.39 -3.10
CA ALA A 43 -2.49 2.99 -3.39
C ALA A 43 -2.42 2.11 -2.13
N ALA A 44 -1.89 2.63 -1.03
CA ALA A 44 -1.91 1.95 0.27
C ALA A 44 -3.35 1.75 0.78
N ASN A 45 -4.20 2.77 0.69
CA ASN A 45 -5.60 2.68 1.10
C ASN A 45 -6.40 1.68 0.25
N ASN A 46 -6.12 1.64 -1.06
CA ASN A 46 -6.71 0.65 -1.95
C ASN A 46 -6.26 -0.78 -1.56
N LYS A 47 -4.95 -0.97 -1.28
CA LYS A 47 -4.39 -2.24 -0.75
C LYS A 47 -5.09 -2.69 0.53
N VAL A 48 -5.24 -1.79 1.49
CA VAL A 48 -5.93 -2.09 2.76
C VAL A 48 -7.36 -2.52 2.50
N SER A 49 -8.10 -1.76 1.69
CA SER A 49 -9.50 -2.06 1.37
C SER A 49 -9.65 -3.44 0.73
N PHE A 50 -8.79 -3.76 -0.25
CA PHE A 50 -8.77 -5.07 -0.90
C PHE A 50 -8.46 -6.21 0.09
N ILE A 51 -7.43 -6.06 0.93
CA ILE A 51 -7.07 -7.08 1.92
C ILE A 51 -8.21 -7.29 2.91
N THR A 52 -8.82 -6.21 3.41
CA THR A 52 -9.93 -6.26 4.36
C THR A 52 -11.16 -6.95 3.77
N GLU A 53 -11.58 -6.54 2.57
CA GLU A 53 -12.73 -7.15 1.89
C GLU A 53 -12.51 -8.66 1.68
N ARG A 54 -11.33 -9.03 1.18
CA ARG A 54 -11.01 -10.44 0.92
C ARG A 54 -10.86 -11.23 2.21
N TRP A 55 -10.30 -10.67 3.26
CA TRP A 55 -10.21 -11.32 4.57
C TRP A 55 -11.59 -11.59 5.15
N CYS A 56 -12.48 -10.59 5.13
CA CYS A 56 -13.86 -10.73 5.62
C CYS A 56 -14.68 -11.73 4.80
N THR A 57 -14.42 -11.82 3.49
CA THR A 57 -15.19 -12.67 2.58
C THR A 57 -14.60 -14.09 2.43
N SER A 58 -13.30 -14.27 2.69
CA SER A 58 -12.61 -15.53 2.47
C SER A 58 -12.49 -16.34 3.76
N ARG A 59 -12.79 -17.65 3.71
CA ARG A 59 -12.36 -18.62 4.73
C ARG A 59 -10.91 -19.09 4.54
N LYS A 60 -10.09 -18.31 3.83
CA LYS A 60 -8.71 -18.69 3.50
C LYS A 60 -7.79 -18.36 4.67
N SER A 61 -6.69 -19.10 4.79
CA SER A 61 -5.67 -18.84 5.81
C SER A 61 -5.01 -17.49 5.59
N PHE A 62 -4.50 -16.91 6.68
CA PHE A 62 -3.70 -15.68 6.67
C PHE A 62 -2.52 -15.73 5.70
N GLU A 63 -1.91 -16.91 5.54
CA GLU A 63 -0.80 -17.17 4.61
C GLU A 63 -1.17 -16.82 3.15
N THR A 64 -2.45 -16.92 2.78
CA THR A 64 -2.87 -16.54 1.42
C THR A 64 -2.71 -15.04 1.17
N PHE A 65 -2.71 -14.22 2.22
CA PHE A 65 -2.60 -12.76 2.14
C PHE A 65 -1.17 -12.25 2.31
N GLU A 66 -0.23 -13.12 2.66
CA GLU A 66 1.16 -12.77 2.97
C GLU A 66 1.80 -11.89 1.89
N PRO A 67 1.67 -12.19 0.57
CA PRO A 67 2.27 -11.34 -0.46
C PRO A 67 1.74 -9.90 -0.46
N ALA A 68 0.43 -9.71 -0.26
CA ALA A 68 -0.17 -8.38 -0.24
C ALA A 68 0.16 -7.61 1.04
N LEU A 69 0.30 -8.30 2.17
CA LEU A 69 0.73 -7.71 3.44
C LEU A 69 2.18 -7.25 3.39
N HIS A 70 3.09 -8.04 2.82
CA HIS A 70 4.48 -7.64 2.58
C HIS A 70 4.57 -6.41 1.68
N ASP A 71 3.73 -6.34 0.66
CA ASP A 71 3.66 -5.19 -0.24
C ASP A 71 3.15 -3.93 0.47
N LEU A 72 2.12 -4.07 1.29
CA LEU A 72 1.59 -2.97 2.09
C LEU A 72 2.66 -2.46 3.09
N TRP A 73 3.35 -3.38 3.76
CA TRP A 73 4.46 -3.05 4.65
C TRP A 73 5.57 -2.30 3.91
N TYR A 74 5.94 -2.76 2.71
CA TYR A 74 6.97 -2.12 1.89
C TYR A 74 6.63 -0.66 1.56
N ILE A 75 5.37 -0.37 1.25
CA ILE A 75 4.92 1.00 0.98
C ILE A 75 5.10 1.88 2.22
N TYR A 76 4.61 1.44 3.38
CA TYR A 76 4.76 2.21 4.63
C TYR A 76 6.23 2.39 5.03
N TYR A 77 7.06 1.35 4.84
CA TYR A 77 8.50 1.43 5.07
C TYR A 77 9.16 2.49 4.18
N GLN A 78 8.85 2.51 2.88
CA GLN A 78 9.41 3.49 1.95
C GLN A 78 8.96 4.90 2.28
N VAL A 79 7.68 5.11 2.61
CA VAL A 79 7.18 6.42 3.03
C VAL A 79 7.90 6.87 4.31
N GLY A 80 7.94 6.04 5.35
CA GLY A 80 8.61 6.37 6.62
C GLY A 80 10.08 6.72 6.43
N ARG A 81 10.80 5.94 5.61
CA ARG A 81 12.22 6.19 5.31
C ARG A 81 12.44 7.52 4.57
N ASN A 82 11.58 7.87 3.63
CA ASN A 82 11.77 9.05 2.76
C ASN A 82 11.17 10.35 3.31
N VAL A 83 10.16 10.26 4.18
CA VAL A 83 9.66 11.40 4.95
C VAL A 83 10.75 11.93 5.89
N CYS A 84 11.56 11.03 6.47
CA CYS A 84 12.69 11.37 7.33
C CYS A 84 13.90 11.97 6.59
N THR A 85 14.15 11.62 5.33
CA THR A 85 15.32 12.13 4.58
C THR A 85 15.09 13.47 3.88
N ARG A 86 13.83 13.80 3.55
CA ARG A 86 13.50 15.04 2.82
C ARG A 86 13.36 16.28 3.71
N THR A 87 13.46 16.13 5.03
CA THR A 87 13.40 17.26 5.98
C THR A 87 14.76 17.44 6.68
N PRO A 88 15.71 18.20 6.11
CA PRO A 88 17.00 18.36 6.77
C PRO A 88 16.91 19.17 8.06
N ASN A 89 15.90 20.05 8.26
CA ASN A 89 15.83 20.97 9.41
C ASN A 89 14.48 21.71 9.54
N LYS A 90 13.34 21.01 9.45
CA LYS A 90 12.07 21.58 9.91
C LYS A 90 11.38 20.55 10.79
N ILE A 91 11.41 20.80 12.10
CA ILE A 91 10.60 20.10 13.08
C ILE A 91 9.14 20.49 12.77
N ASP A 92 8.50 19.74 11.86
CA ASP A 92 7.06 19.79 11.69
C ASP A 92 6.46 18.84 12.73
N SER A 93 5.81 19.42 13.73
CA SER A 93 5.08 18.72 14.81
C SER A 93 3.98 17.76 14.33
N ARG A 94 3.66 17.74 13.02
CA ARG A 94 2.67 16.84 12.41
C ARG A 94 3.26 15.58 11.79
N LEU A 95 4.59 15.45 11.72
CA LEU A 95 5.24 14.25 11.21
C LEU A 95 5.70 13.34 12.36
N PRO A 96 5.67 12.02 12.19
CA PRO A 96 6.21 11.10 13.19
C PRO A 96 7.68 11.42 13.44
N TYR A 97 8.05 11.58 14.71
CA TYR A 97 9.41 11.87 15.15
C TYR A 97 10.40 10.89 14.51
N CYS A 98 11.28 11.39 13.64
CA CYS A 98 12.43 10.65 13.15
C CYS A 98 13.51 10.71 14.24
N GLY A 99 13.48 9.76 15.18
CA GLY A 99 14.60 9.54 16.09
C GLY A 99 15.81 8.98 15.33
N PRO A 100 17.05 9.22 15.79
CA PRO A 100 18.23 8.62 15.20
C PRO A 100 18.09 7.09 15.28
N GLY A 101 18.07 6.43 14.12
CA GLY A 101 18.08 4.98 14.03
C GLY A 101 19.33 4.44 14.74
N ALA A 102 19.10 3.55 15.71
CA ALA A 102 20.14 2.75 16.35
C ALA A 102 20.68 1.68 15.39
#